data_AF-A0A9D8X3N5-F1
#
_entry.id   AF-A0A9D8X3N5-F1
#
_cell.length_a   1.000
_cell.length_b   1.000
_cell.length_c   1.000
_cell.angle_alpha   90.00
_cell.angle_beta   90.00
_cell.angle_gamma   90.00
#
_symmetry.space_group_name_H-M   'P 1'
#
loop_
_entity.id
_entity.type
_entity.pdbx_description
1 polymer ?
#
loop_
_entity_poly.entity_id
_entity_poly.type
_entity_poly.pdbx_seq_one_letter_code
_entity_poly.pdbx_strand_id
1 'polypeptide(L)' 'MEKEKSKVKEQMAPEFTKEQILQASSFSKHIDIIDALLQADKRYTMEQVNGIVDGFLKGKVE' A
#
# COMPACT_ATOMS: atom_id res chain seq x y z
N MET A 1 -11.22 18.96 22.47
CA MET A 1 -12.13 17.81 22.34
C MET A 1 -11.73 17.03 21.11
N GLU A 2 -11.39 15.75 21.34
CA GLU A 2 -11.47 14.62 20.41
C GLU A 2 -10.61 14.74 19.12
N LYS A 3 -9.56 13.95 18.91
CA LYS A 3 -9.59 12.48 18.91
C LYS A 3 -8.19 11.92 19.20
N GLU A 4 -7.94 11.61 20.46
CA GLU A 4 -7.12 10.45 20.78
C GLU A 4 -8.02 9.23 20.55
N LYS A 5 -7.86 8.55 19.41
CA LYS A 5 -8.45 7.22 19.21
C LYS A 5 -7.33 6.20 19.04
N SER A 6 -6.99 5.63 20.19
CA SER A 6 -7.08 4.19 20.39
C SER A 6 -6.19 3.33 19.49
N LYS A 7 -4.97 3.20 19.97
CA LYS A 7 -4.18 1.96 20.03
C LYS A 7 -5.06 0.72 20.21
N VAL A 8 -5.57 0.13 19.12
CA VAL A 8 -6.04 -1.27 19.11
C VAL A 8 -4.92 -2.11 18.52
N LYS A 9 -4.28 -2.82 19.43
CA LYS A 9 -3.22 -3.79 19.20
C LYS A 9 -3.90 -5.11 18.84
N GLU A 10 -4.43 -5.21 17.64
CA GLU A 10 -4.84 -6.49 17.05
C GLU A 10 -3.99 -6.71 15.80
N GLN A 11 -3.48 -7.92 15.65
CA GLN A 11 -2.53 -8.37 14.63
C GLN A 11 -3.18 -8.47 13.24
N MET A 12 -3.94 -7.45 12.85
CA MET A 12 -4.47 -7.27 11.52
C MET A 12 -3.59 -6.21 10.86
N ALA A 13 -2.76 -6.63 9.90
CA ALA A 13 -1.91 -5.71 9.17
C ALA A 13 -2.75 -4.53 8.67
N PRO A 14 -2.34 -3.28 8.93
CA PRO A 14 -3.14 -2.12 8.55
C PRO A 14 -3.33 -2.11 7.03
N GLU A 15 -4.58 -2.16 6.61
CA GLU A 15 -4.97 -2.09 5.21
C GLU A 15 -5.11 -0.63 4.80
N PHE A 16 -4.36 -0.24 3.78
CA PHE A 16 -4.35 1.11 3.24
C PHE A 16 -5.09 1.13 1.92
N THR A 17 -5.82 2.22 1.65
CA THR A 17 -6.37 2.45 0.31
C THR A 17 -5.24 2.81 -0.65
N LYS A 18 -5.49 2.63 -1.95
CA LYS A 18 -4.56 3.07 -3.00
C LYS A 18 -4.08 4.50 -2.74
N GLU A 19 -5.01 5.42 -2.48
CA GLU A 19 -4.70 6.84 -2.23
C GLU A 19 -3.77 7.04 -1.03
N GLN A 20 -3.98 6.31 0.08
CA GLN A 20 -3.10 6.38 1.25
C GLN A 20 -1.69 5.88 0.94
N ILE A 21 -1.57 4.84 0.11
CA ILE A 21 -0.29 4.28 -0.32
C ILE A 21 0.42 5.24 -1.30
N LEU A 22 -0.33 5.86 -2.21
CA LEU A 22 0.20 6.86 -3.16
C LEU A 22 0.67 8.13 -2.46
N GLN A 23 0.02 8.51 -1.35
CA GLN A 23 0.44 9.63 -0.52
C GLN A 23 1.66 9.31 0.36
N ALA A 24 2.04 8.03 0.48
CA ALA A 24 3.19 7.63 1.29
C ALA A 24 4.51 7.87 0.56
N SER A 25 5.43 8.59 1.22
CA SER A 25 6.77 8.88 0.68
C SER A 25 7.59 7.62 0.36
N SER A 26 7.30 6.50 1.04
CA SER A 26 7.96 5.20 0.82
C SER A 26 7.73 4.64 -0.58
N PHE A 27 6.64 5.02 -1.25
CA PHE A 27 6.28 4.53 -2.57
C PHE A 27 6.25 5.62 -3.64
N SER A 28 6.73 6.84 -3.35
CA SER A 28 6.73 7.95 -4.30
C SER A 28 7.46 7.67 -5.63
N LYS A 29 8.43 6.74 -5.64
CA LYS A 29 9.13 6.31 -6.87
C LYS A 29 8.43 5.17 -7.61
N HIS A 30 7.46 4.53 -6.97
CA HIS A 30 6.70 3.41 -7.51
C HIS A 30 5.21 3.77 -7.64
N ILE A 31 4.87 5.06 -7.61
CA ILE A 31 3.49 5.58 -7.74
C ILE A 31 2.84 5.09 -9.01
N ASP A 32 3.53 5.16 -10.15
CA ASP A 32 3.00 4.69 -11.42
C ASP A 32 2.71 3.18 -11.41
N ILE A 33 3.60 2.41 -10.77
CA ILE A 33 3.44 0.97 -10.62
C ILE A 33 2.26 0.65 -9.69
N ILE A 34 2.16 1.35 -8.57
CA ILE A 34 1.09 1.15 -7.60
C ILE A 34 -0.24 1.59 -8.18
N ASP A 35 -0.29 2.70 -8.90
CA ASP A 35 -1.51 3.19 -9.53
C ASP A 35 -2.01 2.25 -10.64
N ALA A 36 -1.08 1.68 -11.41
CA ALA A 36 -1.38 0.71 -12.46
C ALA A 36 -1.77 -0.67 -11.90
N LEU A 37 -1.20 -1.10 -10.77
CA LEU A 37 -1.40 -2.44 -10.22
C LEU A 37 -2.48 -2.51 -9.13
N LEU A 38 -2.64 -1.48 -8.30
CA LEU A 38 -3.64 -1.46 -7.23
C LEU A 38 -4.94 -0.82 -7.72
N GLN A 39 -6.06 -1.41 -7.31
CA GLN A 39 -7.39 -0.84 -7.56
C GLN A 39 -7.78 0.15 -6.47
N ALA A 40 -8.37 1.29 -6.85
CA ALA A 40 -8.82 2.31 -5.88
C ALA A 40 -9.93 1.80 -4.95
N ASP A 41 -10.77 0.87 -5.43
CA ASP A 41 -11.89 0.29 -4.69
C ASP A 41 -11.43 -0.79 -3.67
N LYS A 42 -10.16 -1.20 -3.74
CA LYS A 42 -9.59 -2.21 -2.86
C LYS A 42 -8.60 -1.59 -1.87
N ARG A 43 -8.43 -2.29 -0.75
CA ARG A 43 -7.41 -1.98 0.25
C ARG A 43 -6.33 -3.04 0.21
N TYR A 44 -5.12 -2.61 0.50
CA TYR A 44 -3.92 -3.43 0.44
C TYR A 44 -3.06 -3.16 1.66
N THR A 45 -2.44 -4.21 2.18
CA THR A 45 -1.44 -4.06 3.24
C THR A 45 -0.09 -3.70 2.63
N MET A 46 0.79 -3.07 3.41
CA MET A 46 2.16 -2.75 2.97
C MET A 46 2.90 -3.97 2.40
N GLU A 47 2.67 -5.15 2.97
CA GLU A 47 3.27 -6.41 2.52
C GLU A 47 2.70 -6.86 1.16
N GLN A 48 1.39 -6.77 0.95
CA GLN A 48 0.78 -7.06 -0.35
C GLN A 48 1.27 -6.11 -1.44
N VAL A 49 1.32 -4.81 -1.15
CA VAL A 49 1.82 -3.79 -2.10
C VAL A 49 3.26 -4.12 -2.48
N ASN A 50 4.11 -4.43 -1.50
CA ASN A 50 5.50 -4.77 -1.73
C ASN A 50 5.63 -6.03 -2.60
N GLY A 51 4.86 -7.09 -2.33
CA GLY A 51 4.85 -8.30 -3.16
C GLY A 51 4.36 -8.06 -4.60
N ILE A 52 3.35 -7.21 -4.79
CA ILE A 52 2.83 -6.84 -6.11
C ILE A 52 3.90 -6.05 -6.90
N VAL A 53 4.53 -5.06 -6.26
CA VAL A 53 5.58 -4.25 -6.87
C VAL A 53 6.81 -5.10 -7.18
N ASP A 54 7.26 -5.96 -6.25
CA ASP A 54 8.39 -6.87 -6.45
C ASP A 54 8.12 -7.86 -7.60
N GLY A 55 6.95 -8.50 -7.62
CA GLY A 55 6.55 -9.40 -8.69
C GLY A 55 6.52 -8.71 -10.06
N PHE A 56 6.05 -7.46 -10.12
CA PHE A 56 6.06 -6.67 -11.35
C PHE A 56 7.48 -6.30 -11.81
N LEU A 57 8.34 -5.87 -10.89
CA LEU A 57 9.74 -5.55 -11.19
C LEU A 57 10.52 -6.79 -11.64
N LYS A 58 10.23 -7.95 -11.04
CA LYS A 58 10.85 -9.24 -11.36
C LYS A 58 10.35 -9.84 -12.67
N GLY A 59 9.10 -9.56 -13.06
CA GLY A 59 8.58 -9.94 -14.39
C GLY A 59 9.09 -9.05 -15.52
N LYS A 60 9.74 -7.92 -15.21
CA LYS A 60 10.31 -6.99 -16.20
C LYS A 60 11.79 -7.26 -16.51
N VAL A 61 12.39 -8.32 -15.95
CA VAL A 61 13.81 -8.68 -16.15
C VAL A 61 14.02 -9.92 -17.03
N GLU A 62 13.13 -10.17 -18.00
CA GLU A 62 13.39 -11.10 -19.11
C GLU A 62 14.13 -10.44 -20.29
#